data_AF-A0AAD9LQF9-F1
#
_entry.id   AF-A0AAD9LQF9-F1
#
_cell.length_a   1.000
_cell.length_b   1.000
_cell.length_c   1.000
_cell.angle_alpha   90.00
_cell.angle_beta   90.00
_cell.angle_gamma   90.00
#
_symmetry.space_group_name_H-M   'P 1'
#
loop_
_entity.id
_entity.type
_entity.pdbx_description
1 polymer ?
#
loop_
_entity_poly.entity_id
_entity_poly.type
_entity_poly.pdbx_seq_one_letter_code
_entity_poly.pdbx_strand_id
1 'polypeptide(L)'
;MGLDELKPGNTKRARDTAISAFNTFVRSENIAFDYVKQCIEQDVTGKCFVSVLDMFGMYLAFNESKKGKPLSRNTAMQYFKQAKMWLLEVFPVQRHIVEAKMLSMGKTLDNFCMKRDGKVVNKAPPCSKKDLKKMMLYLYNNVRSSSDYHDAALLCLLWYLFGRASDLALVRKQNLSVDAAEVFFIRFIRMKTAEEQGLSLFPDADFVSCPLHAIAVAQITQDAPCVDLIDNLPAVRVTAAVNLIPATPLLEILNNPEDFATLAAPATPTASDTTAPTICAHVNRVLDRVMVAAGVAEALTSHSFRRGGAQHVNGCDGSRNAGSSTEAPGT
;
A
#
# COMPACT_ATOMS: atom_id res chain seq x y z
N MET A 1 14.70 7.98 29.05
CA MET A 1 14.62 8.16 27.58
C MET A 1 13.22 7.76 27.16
N GLY A 2 12.39 8.74 26.77
CA GLY A 2 10.96 8.52 26.54
C GLY A 2 10.69 8.03 25.12
N LEU A 3 9.65 7.20 24.92
CA LEU A 3 9.23 6.71 23.59
C LEU A 3 8.98 7.84 22.55
N ASP A 4 8.81 9.09 22.99
CA ASP A 4 8.69 10.27 22.13
C ASP A 4 10.03 10.77 21.54
N GLU A 5 11.17 10.37 22.09
CA GLU A 5 12.51 10.72 21.56
C GLU A 5 12.86 9.89 20.31
N LEU A 6 12.24 8.71 20.13
CA LEU A 6 12.43 7.78 19.01
C LEU A 6 11.58 8.10 17.77
N LYS A 7 10.67 9.07 17.84
CA LYS A 7 9.83 9.44 16.68
C LYS A 7 10.64 10.23 15.64
N PRO A 8 10.66 9.82 14.36
CA PRO A 8 11.37 10.53 13.28
C PRO A 8 11.01 12.01 13.23
N GLY A 9 12.00 12.89 13.01
CA GLY A 9 11.80 14.36 13.04
C GLY A 9 10.69 14.87 12.09
N ASN A 10 10.50 14.20 10.96
CA ASN A 10 9.42 14.50 10.01
C ASN A 10 8.02 14.27 10.61
N THR A 11 7.87 13.27 11.49
CA THR A 11 6.61 12.95 12.16
C THR A 11 6.30 13.98 13.26
N LYS A 12 7.32 14.49 13.97
CA LYS A 12 7.17 15.57 14.95
C LYS A 12 6.65 16.86 14.29
N ARG A 13 7.28 17.30 13.19
CA ARG A 13 6.83 18.48 12.43
C ARG A 13 5.40 18.35 11.90
N ALA A 14 5.04 17.17 11.38
CA ALA A 14 3.68 16.92 10.90
C ALA A 14 2.65 16.99 12.03
N ARG A 15 3.00 16.52 13.22
CA ARG A 15 2.18 16.62 14.43
C ARG A 15 2.00 18.07 14.85
N ASP A 16 3.07 18.85 14.96
CA ASP A 16 3.01 20.26 15.37
C ASP A 16 2.16 21.10 14.40
N THR A 17 2.29 20.82 13.10
CA THR A 17 1.48 21.47 12.06
C THR A 17 -0.01 21.18 12.24
N ALA A 18 -0.37 19.93 12.56
CA ALA A 18 -1.76 19.55 12.79
C ALA A 18 -2.33 20.16 14.09
N ILE A 19 -1.52 20.24 15.16
CA ILE A 19 -1.90 20.90 16.41
C ILE A 19 -2.14 22.40 16.17
N SER A 20 -1.26 23.05 15.40
CA SER A 20 -1.44 24.46 15.02
C SER A 20 -2.72 24.68 14.21
N ALA A 21 -3.03 23.78 13.27
CA ALA A 21 -4.28 23.82 12.52
C ALA A 21 -5.52 23.66 13.43
N PHE A 22 -5.45 22.76 14.41
CA PHE A 22 -6.51 22.55 15.40
C PHE A 22 -6.72 23.78 16.29
N ASN A 23 -5.65 24.37 16.83
CA ASN A 23 -5.75 25.60 17.63
C ASN A 23 -6.26 26.78 16.80
N THR A 24 -5.94 26.84 15.52
CA THR A 24 -6.49 27.85 14.60
C THR A 24 -8.00 27.67 14.43
N PHE A 25 -8.48 26.43 14.27
CA PHE A 25 -9.90 26.10 14.25
C PHE A 25 -10.62 26.54 15.53
N VAL A 26 -10.09 26.18 16.70
CA VAL A 26 -10.72 26.53 17.98
C VAL A 26 -10.82 28.05 18.14
N ARG A 27 -9.78 28.79 17.71
CA ARG A 27 -9.78 30.26 17.68
C ARG A 27 -10.77 30.83 16.66
N SER A 28 -10.97 30.21 15.49
CA SER A 28 -11.95 30.69 14.50
C SER A 28 -13.39 30.58 15.00
N GLU A 29 -13.66 29.66 15.92
CA GLU A 29 -14.94 29.56 16.63
C GLU A 29 -15.07 30.55 17.81
N ASN A 30 -14.09 31.44 18.01
CA ASN A 30 -13.97 32.35 19.16
C ASN A 30 -13.92 31.63 20.53
N ILE A 31 -13.40 30.40 20.56
CA ILE A 31 -13.28 29.60 21.77
C ILE A 31 -11.80 29.54 22.19
N ALA A 32 -11.54 29.55 23.50
CA ALA A 32 -10.21 29.25 24.04
C ALA A 32 -10.02 27.75 24.20
N PHE A 33 -8.84 27.23 23.86
CA PHE A 33 -8.57 25.79 24.00
C PHE A 33 -8.72 25.29 25.46
N ASP A 34 -8.43 26.14 26.45
CA ASP A 34 -8.63 25.81 27.86
C ASP A 34 -10.10 25.54 28.21
N TYR A 35 -11.02 26.26 27.57
CA TYR A 35 -12.46 26.00 27.73
C TYR A 35 -12.86 24.65 27.13
N VAL A 36 -12.34 24.33 25.93
CA VAL A 36 -12.54 23.01 25.30
C VAL A 36 -12.03 21.89 26.21
N LYS A 37 -10.86 22.10 26.83
CA LYS A 37 -10.27 21.14 27.76
C LYS A 37 -11.18 20.91 28.97
N GLN A 38 -11.67 21.97 29.58
CA GLN A 38 -12.59 21.88 30.71
C GLN A 38 -13.88 21.13 30.35
N CYS A 39 -14.46 21.38 29.17
CA CYS A 39 -15.66 20.67 28.71
C CYS A 39 -15.42 19.18 28.49
N ILE A 40 -14.26 18.79 27.95
CA ILE A 40 -13.91 17.37 27.73
C ILE A 40 -13.62 16.66 29.06
N GLU A 41 -12.99 17.34 30.03
CA GLU A 41 -12.69 16.76 31.35
C GLU A 41 -13.96 16.53 32.19
N GLN A 42 -14.95 17.41 32.07
CA GLN A 42 -16.23 17.29 32.78
C GLN A 42 -17.18 16.28 32.13
N ASP A 43 -16.96 15.91 30.86
CA ASP A 43 -17.83 15.01 30.12
C ASP A 43 -17.39 13.54 30.22
N VAL A 44 -18.02 12.80 31.13
CA VAL A 44 -17.80 11.35 31.29
C VAL A 44 -18.32 10.51 30.10
N THR A 45 -19.13 11.08 29.20
CA THR A 45 -19.74 10.34 28.09
C THR A 45 -18.90 10.35 26.81
N GLY A 46 -17.87 11.20 26.76
CA GLY A 46 -17.00 11.40 25.59
C GLY A 46 -17.68 12.08 24.40
N LYS A 47 -18.90 12.61 24.57
CA LYS A 47 -19.64 13.34 23.52
C LYS A 47 -18.96 14.65 23.15
N CYS A 48 -18.51 15.43 24.13
CA CYS A 48 -17.80 16.70 23.92
C CYS A 48 -16.53 16.47 23.09
N PHE A 49 -15.75 15.44 23.44
CA PHE A 49 -14.58 15.04 22.67
C PHE A 49 -14.96 14.76 21.21
N VAL A 50 -15.95 13.88 21.00
CA VAL A 50 -16.40 13.49 19.66
C VAL A 50 -16.87 14.70 18.86
N SER A 51 -17.69 15.58 19.44
CA SER A 51 -18.20 16.78 18.79
C SER A 51 -17.09 17.74 18.37
N VAL A 52 -16.12 17.99 19.24
CA VAL A 52 -14.98 18.87 18.93
C VAL A 52 -14.17 18.31 17.76
N LEU A 53 -13.93 17.01 17.74
CA LEU A 53 -13.19 16.38 16.66
C LEU A 53 -14.00 16.31 15.36
N ASP A 54 -15.32 16.19 15.43
CA ASP A 54 -16.22 16.18 14.28
C ASP A 54 -16.25 17.55 13.61
N MET A 55 -16.40 18.61 14.40
CA MET A 55 -16.29 20.00 13.97
C MET A 55 -14.92 20.29 13.35
N PHE A 56 -13.84 19.76 13.94
CA PHE A 56 -12.52 19.87 13.33
C PHE A 56 -12.41 19.11 12.00
N GLY A 57 -13.02 17.93 11.89
CA GLY A 57 -13.12 17.19 10.62
C GLY A 57 -13.84 18.00 9.54
N MET A 58 -14.97 18.61 9.90
CA MET A 58 -15.71 19.52 9.02
C MET A 58 -14.88 20.74 8.62
N TYR A 59 -14.20 21.36 9.58
CA TYR A 59 -13.26 22.45 9.31
C TYR A 59 -12.19 22.02 8.29
N LEU A 60 -11.60 20.84 8.42
CA LEU A 60 -10.62 20.35 7.44
C LEU A 60 -11.22 20.05 6.05
N ALA A 61 -12.48 19.61 6.02
CA ALA A 61 -13.18 19.30 4.78
C ALA A 61 -13.53 20.56 3.98
N PHE A 62 -13.93 21.63 4.66
CA PHE A 62 -14.50 22.82 4.02
C PHE A 62 -13.57 24.04 4.03
N ASN A 63 -12.56 24.08 4.89
CA ASN A 63 -11.72 25.26 4.99
C ASN A 63 -10.68 25.32 3.87
N GLU A 64 -10.47 26.53 3.35
CA GLU A 64 -9.57 26.82 2.27
C GLU A 64 -8.17 27.14 2.81
N SER A 65 -7.14 26.64 2.13
CA SER A 65 -5.77 27.10 2.35
C SER A 65 -5.65 28.60 2.04
N LYS A 66 -4.56 29.24 2.48
CA LYS A 66 -4.24 30.65 2.17
C LYS A 66 -4.28 31.01 0.66
N LYS A 67 -4.35 30.02 -0.23
CA LYS A 67 -4.46 30.16 -1.69
C LYS A 67 -5.90 29.99 -2.22
N GLY A 68 -6.91 30.02 -1.36
CA GLY A 68 -8.33 29.83 -1.74
C GLY A 68 -8.65 28.43 -2.25
N LYS A 69 -7.78 27.44 -1.96
CA LYS A 69 -7.97 26.05 -2.39
C LYS A 69 -8.25 25.15 -1.19
N PRO A 70 -9.26 24.27 -1.26
CA PRO A 70 -9.50 23.30 -0.22
C PRO A 70 -8.27 22.43 0.09
N LEU A 71 -8.09 22.03 1.35
CA LEU A 71 -7.01 21.13 1.77
C LEU A 71 -7.08 19.80 1.04
N SER A 72 -6.00 19.34 0.39
CA SER A 72 -6.01 18.02 -0.29
C SER A 72 -6.44 16.89 0.64
N ARG A 73 -7.08 15.83 0.10
CA ARG A 73 -7.51 14.66 0.89
C ARG A 73 -6.40 14.13 1.81
N ASN A 74 -5.18 13.95 1.29
CA ASN A 74 -4.06 13.42 2.08
C ASN A 74 -3.68 14.36 3.23
N THR A 75 -3.73 15.68 3.00
CA THR A 75 -3.43 16.69 4.03
C THR A 75 -4.51 16.70 5.12
N ALA A 76 -5.79 16.72 4.73
CA ALA A 76 -6.91 16.70 5.67
C ALA A 76 -6.88 15.44 6.54
N MET A 77 -6.68 14.27 5.92
CA MET A 77 -6.60 13.00 6.65
C MET A 77 -5.39 12.95 7.59
N GLN A 78 -4.24 13.50 7.19
CA GLN A 78 -3.05 13.56 8.03
C GLN A 78 -3.26 14.49 9.22
N TYR A 79 -3.82 15.68 9.02
CA TYR A 79 -4.10 16.62 10.12
C TYR A 79 -5.11 16.05 11.10
N PHE A 80 -6.19 15.45 10.59
CA PHE A 80 -7.17 14.77 11.43
C PHE A 80 -6.55 13.65 12.26
N LYS A 81 -5.73 12.78 11.63
CA LYS A 81 -5.04 11.69 12.33
C LYS A 81 -4.13 12.21 13.45
N GLN A 82 -3.31 13.22 13.17
CA GLN A 82 -2.37 13.76 14.14
C GLN A 82 -3.06 14.51 15.28
N ALA A 83 -4.07 15.33 14.98
CA ALA A 83 -4.85 16.03 16.01
C ALA A 83 -5.62 15.05 16.90
N LYS A 84 -6.21 14.00 16.31
CA LYS A 84 -6.85 12.91 17.04
C LYS A 84 -5.89 12.23 18.02
N MET A 85 -4.71 11.83 17.53
CA MET A 85 -3.71 11.17 18.36
C MET A 85 -3.23 12.09 19.49
N TRP A 86 -2.99 13.37 19.20
CA TRP A 86 -2.61 14.34 20.22
C TRP A 86 -3.72 14.57 21.26
N LEU A 87 -4.98 14.73 20.87
CA LEU A 87 -6.09 14.88 21.81
C LEU A 87 -6.26 13.64 22.70
N LEU A 88 -6.05 12.43 22.17
CA LEU A 88 -6.06 11.21 22.99
C LEU A 88 -4.89 11.14 23.98
N GLU A 89 -3.75 11.76 23.67
CA GLU A 89 -2.64 11.90 24.63
C GLU A 89 -2.94 12.95 25.71
N VAL A 90 -3.70 14.01 25.37
CA VAL A 90 -4.16 15.03 26.34
C VAL A 90 -5.24 14.46 27.27
N PHE A 91 -6.13 13.61 26.75
CA PHE A 91 -7.25 13.02 27.49
C PHE A 91 -7.21 11.48 27.47
N PRO A 92 -6.22 10.83 28.13
CA PRO A 92 -6.05 9.39 28.08
C PRO A 92 -7.27 8.62 28.62
N VAL A 93 -7.99 9.19 29.59
CA VAL A 93 -9.21 8.61 30.17
C VAL A 93 -10.33 8.47 29.14
N GLN A 94 -10.41 9.35 28.14
CA GLN A 94 -11.46 9.32 27.12
C GLN A 94 -11.23 8.22 26.06
N ARG A 95 -10.02 7.67 25.98
CA ARG A 95 -9.59 6.82 24.85
C ARG A 95 -10.51 5.63 24.59
N HIS A 96 -10.79 4.85 25.63
CA HIS A 96 -11.64 3.66 25.52
C HIS A 96 -13.11 4.01 25.23
N ILE A 97 -13.56 5.22 25.55
CA ILE A 97 -14.95 5.68 25.37
C ILE A 97 -15.22 6.06 23.91
N VAL A 98 -14.23 6.65 23.23
CA VAL A 98 -14.42 7.29 21.91
C VAL A 98 -13.77 6.55 20.74
N GLU A 99 -12.95 5.52 20.97
CA GLU A 99 -12.14 4.86 19.94
C GLU A 99 -12.97 4.32 18.75
N ALA A 100 -14.09 3.65 19.03
CA ALA A 100 -14.98 3.14 17.98
C ALA A 100 -15.60 4.27 17.14
N LYS A 101 -16.06 5.35 17.79
CA LYS A 101 -16.63 6.53 17.11
C LYS A 101 -15.59 7.23 16.25
N MET A 102 -14.35 7.33 16.74
CA MET A 102 -13.24 7.93 16.01
C MET A 102 -12.88 7.22 14.70
N LEU A 103 -12.95 5.89 14.68
CA LEU A 103 -12.72 5.12 13.46
C LEU A 103 -13.79 5.45 12.41
N SER A 104 -15.05 5.60 12.82
CA SER A 104 -16.15 6.00 11.95
C SER A 104 -15.96 7.42 11.40
N MET A 105 -15.59 8.38 12.24
CA MET A 105 -15.38 9.77 11.83
C MET A 105 -14.25 9.91 10.80
N GLY A 106 -13.16 9.17 10.96
CA GLY A 106 -12.08 9.14 9.96
C GLY A 106 -12.57 8.67 8.58
N LYS A 107 -13.46 7.66 8.53
CA LYS A 107 -14.07 7.20 7.27
C LYS A 107 -15.03 8.24 6.68
N THR A 108 -15.83 8.89 7.51
CA THR A 108 -16.75 9.96 7.09
C THR A 108 -15.99 11.12 6.46
N LEU A 109 -14.94 11.62 7.13
CA LEU A 109 -14.08 12.67 6.60
C LEU A 109 -13.43 12.26 5.28
N ASP A 110 -12.91 11.03 5.19
CA ASP A 110 -12.30 10.51 3.98
C ASP A 110 -13.27 10.53 2.79
N ASN A 111 -14.52 10.09 3.02
CA ASN A 111 -15.59 10.11 2.02
C ASN A 111 -15.95 11.55 1.58
N PHE A 112 -16.01 12.50 2.50
CA PHE A 112 -16.26 13.91 2.17
C PHE A 112 -15.12 14.51 1.34
N CYS A 113 -13.86 14.28 1.74
CA CYS A 113 -12.70 14.72 0.95
C CYS A 113 -12.66 14.07 -0.44
N MET A 114 -13.07 12.80 -0.56
CA MET A 114 -13.19 12.11 -1.85
C MET A 114 -14.26 12.71 -2.76
N LYS A 115 -15.42 13.07 -2.24
CA LYS A 115 -16.50 13.71 -3.02
C LYS A 115 -16.13 15.13 -3.48
N ARG A 116 -15.46 15.89 -2.62
CA ARG A 116 -15.07 17.29 -2.86
C ARG A 116 -13.94 17.44 -3.87
N ASP A 117 -12.98 16.51 -3.90
CA ASP A 117 -11.85 16.59 -4.84
C ASP A 117 -12.28 16.47 -6.31
N GLY A 118 -13.55 16.14 -6.62
CA GLY A 118 -14.17 16.17 -7.97
C GLY A 118 -13.55 15.21 -8.99
N LYS A 119 -12.34 14.74 -8.71
CA LYS A 119 -11.65 13.64 -9.36
C LYS A 119 -12.23 12.35 -8.80
N VAL A 120 -13.36 11.94 -9.38
CA VAL A 120 -13.36 10.58 -9.90
C VAL A 120 -12.24 10.58 -10.95
N VAL A 121 -11.01 10.29 -10.51
CA VAL A 121 -9.96 9.89 -11.44
C VAL A 121 -10.65 8.85 -12.31
N ASN A 122 -10.55 8.95 -13.64
CA ASN A 122 -10.89 7.85 -14.54
C ASN A 122 -10.11 6.63 -14.04
N LYS A 123 -10.70 5.90 -13.09
CA LYS A 123 -10.12 4.72 -12.50
C LYS A 123 -10.40 3.68 -13.55
N ALA A 124 -9.33 3.06 -14.04
CA ALA A 124 -9.49 1.91 -14.88
C ALA A 124 -10.48 0.95 -14.21
N PRO A 125 -11.40 0.34 -14.98
CA PRO A 125 -12.40 -0.57 -14.41
C PRO A 125 -11.68 -1.62 -13.58
N PRO A 126 -12.21 -1.99 -12.40
CA PRO A 126 -11.58 -3.01 -11.59
C PRO A 126 -11.53 -4.31 -12.39
N CYS A 127 -10.37 -4.97 -12.41
CA CYS A 127 -10.34 -6.36 -12.83
C CYS A 127 -11.24 -7.13 -11.84
N SER A 128 -11.99 -8.12 -12.31
CA SER A 128 -12.77 -9.02 -11.45
C SER A 128 -12.11 -10.40 -11.42
N LYS A 129 -12.41 -11.23 -10.41
CA LYS A 129 -11.89 -12.62 -10.39
C LYS A 129 -12.36 -13.41 -11.61
N LYS A 130 -13.56 -13.11 -12.13
CA LYS A 130 -14.13 -13.70 -13.35
C LYS A 130 -13.33 -13.31 -14.59
N ASP A 131 -12.98 -12.03 -14.74
CA ASP A 131 -12.20 -11.55 -15.89
C ASP A 131 -10.76 -12.07 -15.82
N LEU A 132 -10.16 -12.11 -14.63
CA LEU A 132 -8.87 -12.77 -14.42
C LEU A 132 -8.91 -14.22 -14.88
N LYS A 133 -9.92 -15.00 -14.45
CA LYS A 133 -10.07 -16.39 -14.84
C LYS A 133 -10.17 -16.55 -16.36
N LYS A 134 -10.96 -15.72 -17.04
CA LYS A 134 -11.06 -15.74 -18.50
C LYS A 134 -9.71 -15.53 -19.17
N MET A 135 -8.96 -14.51 -18.73
CA MET A 135 -7.64 -14.20 -19.29
C MET A 135 -6.64 -15.33 -19.05
N MET A 136 -6.59 -15.90 -17.84
CA MET A 136 -5.71 -17.01 -17.51
C MET A 136 -6.08 -18.28 -18.30
N LEU A 137 -7.37 -18.61 -18.39
CA LEU A 137 -7.83 -19.75 -19.17
C LEU A 137 -7.49 -19.62 -20.66
N TYR A 138 -7.64 -18.41 -21.22
CA TYR A 138 -7.22 -18.14 -22.60
C TYR A 138 -5.73 -18.38 -22.80
N LEU A 139 -4.89 -17.88 -21.88
CA LEU A 139 -3.44 -18.08 -21.94
C LEU A 139 -3.07 -19.56 -21.87
N TYR A 140 -3.66 -20.32 -20.94
CA TYR A 140 -3.41 -21.76 -20.80
C TYR A 140 -3.90 -22.59 -22.00
N ASN A 141 -5.00 -22.19 -22.66
CA ASN A 141 -5.52 -22.92 -23.81
C ASN A 141 -4.81 -22.58 -25.13
N ASN A 142 -4.13 -21.43 -25.20
CA ASN A 142 -3.53 -20.92 -26.44
C ASN A 142 -2.02 -20.70 -26.29
N VAL A 143 -1.37 -21.51 -25.45
CA VAL A 143 0.08 -21.44 -25.19
C VAL A 143 0.85 -21.61 -26.49
N ARG A 144 1.74 -20.66 -26.78
CA ARG A 144 2.69 -20.72 -27.90
C ARG A 144 4.14 -20.80 -27.43
N SER A 145 4.43 -20.26 -26.24
CA SER A 145 5.76 -20.26 -25.64
C SER A 145 5.69 -20.27 -24.12
N SER A 146 6.82 -20.57 -23.48
CA SER A 146 7.05 -20.44 -22.03
C SER A 146 6.54 -19.09 -21.47
N SER A 147 6.70 -18.01 -22.23
CA SER A 147 6.28 -16.65 -21.86
C SER A 147 4.78 -16.53 -21.58
N ASP A 148 3.91 -17.37 -22.18
CA ASP A 148 2.48 -17.30 -21.93
C ASP A 148 2.11 -17.80 -20.53
N TYR A 149 2.86 -18.78 -20.00
CA TYR A 149 2.73 -19.20 -18.60
C TYR A 149 3.25 -18.13 -17.63
N HIS A 150 4.31 -17.43 -18.00
CA HIS A 150 4.83 -16.30 -17.24
C HIS A 150 3.86 -15.13 -17.22
N ASP A 151 3.19 -14.84 -18.33
CA ASP A 151 2.13 -13.84 -18.42
C ASP A 151 0.91 -14.23 -17.56
N ALA A 152 0.54 -15.51 -17.53
CA ALA A 152 -0.52 -16.00 -16.66
C ALA A 152 -0.15 -15.82 -15.17
N ALA A 153 1.09 -16.16 -14.79
CA ALA A 153 1.61 -15.94 -13.45
C ALA A 153 1.67 -14.45 -13.10
N LEU A 154 2.05 -13.58 -14.04
CA LEU A 154 2.07 -12.14 -13.88
C LEU A 154 0.68 -11.58 -13.57
N LEU A 155 -0.33 -11.92 -14.37
CA LEU A 155 -1.71 -11.46 -14.17
C LEU A 155 -2.28 -11.98 -12.84
N CYS A 156 -2.01 -13.24 -12.51
CA CYS A 156 -2.43 -13.85 -11.24
C CYS A 156 -1.78 -13.15 -10.05
N LEU A 157 -0.46 -12.96 -10.06
CA LEU A 157 0.25 -12.33 -8.95
C LEU A 157 -0.08 -10.85 -8.82
N LEU A 158 -0.32 -10.13 -9.93
CA LEU A 158 -0.84 -8.77 -9.88
C LEU A 158 -2.18 -8.69 -9.16
N TRP A 159 -3.04 -9.68 -9.34
CA TRP A 159 -4.32 -9.75 -8.66
C TRP A 159 -4.16 -9.91 -7.14
N TYR A 160 -3.37 -10.89 -6.69
CA TYR A 160 -3.14 -11.15 -5.26
C TYR A 160 -2.27 -10.08 -4.58
N LEU A 161 -1.34 -9.45 -5.32
CA LEU A 161 -0.48 -8.37 -4.82
C LEU A 161 -1.12 -6.98 -4.93
N PHE A 162 -2.40 -6.89 -5.30
CA PHE A 162 -3.13 -5.62 -5.45
C PHE A 162 -2.46 -4.62 -6.42
N GLY A 163 -2.01 -5.11 -7.57
CA GLY A 163 -1.49 -4.28 -8.67
C GLY A 163 -0.13 -3.64 -8.38
N ARG A 164 0.64 -4.19 -7.44
CA ARG A 164 2.01 -3.76 -7.10
C ARG A 164 3.03 -4.26 -8.13
N ALA A 165 2.81 -3.93 -9.41
CA ALA A 165 3.64 -4.40 -10.52
C ALA A 165 5.15 -4.12 -10.33
N SER A 166 5.50 -2.91 -9.88
CA SER A 166 6.90 -2.54 -9.63
C SER A 166 7.58 -3.34 -8.53
N ASP A 167 6.81 -3.79 -7.52
CA ASP A 167 7.38 -4.65 -6.47
C ASP A 167 7.57 -6.06 -7.02
N LEU A 168 6.61 -6.56 -7.80
CA LEU A 168 6.66 -7.89 -8.44
C LEU A 168 7.87 -8.05 -9.36
N ALA A 169 8.25 -6.98 -10.07
CA ALA A 169 9.43 -6.96 -10.94
C ALA A 169 10.77 -7.15 -10.19
N LEU A 170 10.76 -7.05 -8.85
CA LEU A 170 11.94 -7.27 -8.01
C LEU A 170 11.88 -8.57 -7.22
N VAL A 171 10.79 -9.35 -7.35
CA VAL A 171 10.62 -10.60 -6.62
C VAL A 171 11.47 -11.69 -7.28
N ARG A 172 12.37 -12.28 -6.49
CA ARG A 172 13.19 -13.43 -6.86
C ARG A 172 12.66 -14.70 -6.23
N LYS A 173 13.10 -15.86 -6.69
CA LYS A 173 12.71 -17.16 -6.11
C LYS A 173 13.04 -17.27 -4.62
N GLN A 174 14.17 -16.72 -4.18
CA GLN A 174 14.59 -16.66 -2.77
C GLN A 174 13.64 -15.87 -1.86
N ASN A 175 12.75 -15.06 -2.43
CA ASN A 175 11.74 -14.31 -1.70
C ASN A 175 10.52 -15.16 -1.31
N LEU A 176 10.42 -16.38 -1.84
CA LEU A 176 9.41 -17.35 -1.47
C LEU A 176 9.87 -18.15 -0.25
N SER A 177 8.97 -18.37 0.71
CA SER A 177 9.17 -19.33 1.79
C SER A 177 7.86 -20.01 2.14
N VAL A 178 7.95 -21.17 2.77
CA VAL A 178 6.81 -21.88 3.36
C VAL A 178 7.02 -21.93 4.86
N ASP A 179 6.01 -21.57 5.65
CA ASP A 179 6.08 -21.69 7.10
C ASP A 179 5.69 -23.10 7.59
N ALA A 180 5.76 -23.31 8.91
CA ALA A 180 5.39 -24.58 9.53
C ALA A 180 3.90 -24.93 9.41
N ALA A 181 3.05 -23.98 9.05
CA ALA A 181 1.62 -24.17 8.80
C ALA A 181 1.31 -24.38 7.31
N GLU A 182 2.33 -24.67 6.49
CA GLU A 182 2.24 -24.86 5.04
C GLU A 182 1.72 -23.63 4.28
N VAL A 183 1.85 -22.45 4.86
CA VAL A 183 1.46 -21.20 4.23
C VAL A 183 2.64 -20.66 3.41
N PHE A 184 2.38 -20.37 2.13
CA PHE A 184 3.36 -19.75 1.26
C PHE A 184 3.45 -18.25 1.54
N PHE A 185 4.66 -17.70 1.63
CA PHE A 185 4.91 -16.28 1.80
C PHE A 185 5.78 -15.75 0.68
N ILE A 186 5.42 -14.56 0.18
CA ILE A 186 6.30 -13.74 -0.65
C ILE A 186 6.76 -12.55 0.18
N ARG A 187 8.07 -12.42 0.41
CA ARG A 187 8.70 -11.25 1.03
C ARG A 187 9.35 -10.36 -0.01
N PHE A 188 9.02 -9.08 -0.07
CA PHE A 188 9.62 -8.16 -1.04
C PHE A 188 9.77 -6.77 -0.46
N ILE A 189 10.71 -6.00 -1.03
CA ILE A 189 10.92 -4.60 -0.67
C ILE A 189 9.91 -3.76 -1.43
N ARG A 190 9.11 -3.00 -0.70
CA ARG A 190 8.17 -2.05 -1.29
C ARG A 190 8.94 -0.89 -1.91
N MET A 191 8.91 -0.77 -3.24
CA MET A 191 9.68 0.24 -3.97
C MET A 191 9.41 1.68 -3.52
N LYS A 192 8.18 1.98 -3.08
CA LYS A 192 7.80 3.34 -2.65
C LYS A 192 8.31 3.69 -1.25
N THR A 193 8.47 2.72 -0.37
CA THR A 193 8.78 2.96 1.05
C THR A 193 10.12 2.37 1.48
N ALA A 194 10.79 1.62 0.61
CA ALA A 194 11.99 0.83 0.90
C ALA A 194 11.81 -0.11 2.13
N GLU A 195 10.56 -0.47 2.43
CA GLU A 195 10.18 -1.29 3.57
C GLU A 195 9.98 -2.74 3.11
N GLU A 196 10.52 -3.70 3.86
CA GLU A 196 10.24 -5.11 3.62
C GLU A 196 8.78 -5.42 3.99
N GLN A 197 8.05 -6.03 3.07
CA GLN A 197 6.66 -6.44 3.25
C GLN A 197 6.51 -7.92 2.89
N GLY A 198 5.63 -8.61 3.62
CA GLY A 198 5.23 -9.98 3.35
C GLY A 198 3.80 -10.07 2.85
N LEU A 199 3.51 -11.03 1.95
CA LEU A 199 2.16 -11.45 1.63
C LEU A 199 2.07 -12.98 1.72
N SER A 200 1.08 -13.48 2.48
CA SER A 200 0.69 -14.89 2.46
C SER A 200 -0.11 -15.21 1.20
N LEU A 201 0.27 -16.26 0.50
CA LEU A 201 -0.44 -16.84 -0.63
C LEU A 201 -1.09 -18.15 -0.19
N PHE A 202 -2.38 -18.25 -0.49
CA PHE A 202 -3.15 -19.47 -0.24
C PHE A 202 -3.54 -20.12 -1.58
N PRO A 203 -3.64 -21.46 -1.63
CA PRO A 203 -4.22 -22.13 -2.78
C PRO A 203 -5.64 -21.62 -3.04
N ASP A 204 -5.97 -21.39 -4.31
CA ASP A 204 -7.34 -21.13 -4.75
C ASP A 204 -8.02 -22.46 -5.09
N ALA A 205 -9.32 -22.58 -4.81
CA ALA A 205 -10.10 -23.77 -5.16
C ALA A 205 -10.20 -23.96 -6.69
N ASP A 206 -10.12 -22.85 -7.44
CA ASP A 206 -10.03 -22.88 -8.89
C ASP A 206 -8.56 -22.87 -9.34
N PHE A 207 -8.11 -23.98 -9.92
CA PHE A 207 -6.73 -24.13 -10.37
C PHE A 207 -6.34 -23.06 -11.41
N VAL A 208 -7.30 -22.57 -12.21
CA VAL A 208 -7.04 -21.60 -13.28
C VAL A 208 -6.60 -20.25 -12.70
N SER A 209 -7.14 -19.84 -11.55
CA SER A 209 -6.75 -18.58 -10.88
C SER A 209 -5.92 -18.79 -9.62
N CYS A 210 -5.40 -20.00 -9.41
CA CYS A 210 -4.62 -20.35 -8.23
C CYS A 210 -3.20 -19.77 -8.33
N PRO A 211 -2.77 -18.94 -7.36
CA PRO A 211 -1.46 -18.28 -7.44
C PRO A 211 -0.31 -19.28 -7.30
N LEU A 212 -0.49 -20.33 -6.50
CA LEU A 212 0.53 -21.38 -6.33
C LEU A 212 0.67 -22.21 -7.60
N HIS A 213 -0.44 -22.56 -8.24
CA HIS A 213 -0.43 -23.25 -9.54
C HIS A 213 0.23 -22.39 -10.61
N ALA A 214 -0.12 -21.11 -10.69
CA ALA A 214 0.44 -20.19 -11.68
C ALA A 214 1.95 -20.01 -11.50
N ILE A 215 2.45 -19.87 -10.26
CA ILE A 215 3.89 -19.86 -9.96
C ILE A 215 4.55 -21.18 -10.40
N ALA A 216 3.98 -22.32 -10.01
CA ALA A 216 4.56 -23.62 -10.28
C ALA A 216 4.69 -23.88 -11.79
N VAL A 217 3.64 -23.61 -12.56
CA VAL A 217 3.65 -23.80 -14.02
C VAL A 217 4.63 -22.83 -14.69
N ALA A 218 4.67 -21.56 -14.28
CA ALA A 218 5.67 -20.62 -14.79
C ALA A 218 7.10 -21.11 -14.53
N GLN A 219 7.39 -21.63 -13.33
CA GLN A 219 8.71 -22.16 -12.97
C GLN A 219 9.10 -23.42 -13.75
N ILE A 220 8.19 -24.37 -13.96
CA ILE A 220 8.46 -25.62 -14.68
C ILE A 220 8.68 -25.37 -16.17
N THR A 221 8.05 -24.32 -16.71
CA THR A 221 8.08 -23.99 -18.14
C THR A 221 9.18 -22.99 -18.51
N GLN A 222 10.09 -22.67 -17.59
CA GLN A 222 11.22 -21.78 -17.87
C GLN A 222 12.16 -22.37 -18.91
N ASP A 223 12.51 -21.57 -19.93
CA ASP A 223 13.43 -21.99 -20.99
C ASP A 223 14.87 -22.09 -20.49
N ALA A 224 15.23 -21.31 -19.46
CA ALA A 224 16.54 -21.32 -18.83
C ALA A 224 16.44 -21.09 -17.31
N PRO A 225 17.44 -21.55 -16.52
CA PRO A 225 17.50 -21.24 -15.10
C PRO A 225 17.60 -19.73 -14.86
N CYS A 226 16.59 -19.16 -14.22
CA CYS A 226 16.55 -17.74 -13.82
C CYS A 226 16.38 -17.59 -12.30
N VAL A 227 16.92 -16.50 -11.74
CA VAL A 227 16.75 -16.14 -10.31
C VAL A 227 15.42 -15.42 -10.05
N ASP A 228 14.87 -14.78 -11.07
CA ASP A 228 13.63 -14.03 -10.98
C ASP A 228 12.43 -14.97 -10.85
N LEU A 229 11.40 -14.53 -10.14
CA LEU A 229 10.17 -15.31 -10.00
C LEU A 229 9.41 -15.39 -11.32
N ILE A 230 9.48 -14.33 -12.14
CA ILE A 230 8.89 -14.24 -13.48
C ILE A 230 9.98 -13.75 -14.43
N ASP A 231 10.37 -14.62 -15.37
CA ASP A 231 11.55 -14.42 -16.22
C ASP A 231 11.35 -13.40 -17.36
N ASN A 232 10.11 -13.23 -17.84
CA ASN A 232 9.82 -12.38 -19.00
C ASN A 232 9.60 -10.89 -18.66
N LEU A 233 9.95 -10.46 -17.44
CA LEU A 233 9.75 -9.08 -16.99
C LEU A 233 10.90 -8.15 -17.44
N PRO A 234 10.63 -6.86 -17.73
CA PRO A 234 11.67 -5.91 -18.05
C PRO A 234 12.63 -5.71 -16.86
N ALA A 235 13.94 -5.74 -17.13
CA ALA A 235 14.95 -5.49 -16.11
C ALA A 235 14.73 -4.12 -15.46
N VAL A 236 14.55 -4.11 -14.13
CA VAL A 236 14.49 -2.88 -13.35
C VAL A 236 15.92 -2.36 -13.20
N ARG A 237 16.23 -1.19 -13.77
CA ARG A 237 17.49 -0.49 -13.53
C ARG A 237 17.52 -0.04 -12.06
N VAL A 238 17.99 -0.90 -11.17
CA VAL A 238 18.50 -0.47 -9.87
C VAL A 238 19.90 0.04 -10.15
N THR A 239 20.11 1.36 -10.12
CA THR A 239 21.45 1.95 -10.08
C THR A 239 22.11 1.52 -8.76
N ALA A 240 22.64 0.31 -8.73
CA ALA A 240 23.60 -0.10 -7.73
C ALA A 240 24.93 0.55 -8.10
N ALA A 241 25.07 1.85 -7.81
CA ALA A 241 26.39 2.45 -7.72
C ALA A 241 27.00 2.02 -6.39
N VAL A 242 27.43 0.76 -6.32
CA VAL A 242 28.46 0.33 -5.38
C VAL A 242 29.40 -0.53 -6.22
N ASN A 243 30.41 0.12 -6.81
CA ASN A 243 31.63 -0.59 -7.17
C ASN A 243 32.20 -1.12 -5.86
N LEU A 244 31.88 -2.37 -5.53
CA LEU A 244 32.52 -3.06 -4.43
C LEU A 244 34.00 -3.23 -4.80
N ILE A 245 34.82 -2.38 -4.20
CA ILE A 245 36.28 -2.57 -4.11
C ILE A 245 36.51 -3.96 -3.50
N PRO A 246 37.57 -4.71 -3.89
CA PRO A 246 37.75 -6.10 -3.44
C PRO A 246 37.65 -6.24 -1.92
N ALA A 247 36.93 -7.26 -1.49
CA ALA A 247 36.47 -7.46 -0.11
C ALA A 247 37.59 -7.38 0.94
N THR A 248 37.61 -6.29 1.70
CA THR A 248 38.34 -6.18 2.96
C THR A 248 37.57 -6.98 4.03
N PRO A 249 38.21 -7.92 4.76
CA PRO A 249 37.54 -8.72 5.79
C PRO A 249 36.88 -7.82 6.85
N LEU A 250 35.65 -8.16 7.26
CA LEU A 250 34.83 -7.38 8.20
C LEU A 250 35.57 -7.02 9.51
N LEU A 251 36.52 -7.88 9.91
CA LEU A 251 37.35 -7.71 11.10
C LEU A 251 38.29 -6.50 11.02
N GLU A 252 38.78 -6.17 9.82
CA GLU A 252 39.74 -5.08 9.59
C GLU A 252 39.04 -3.71 9.66
N ILE A 253 37.77 -3.65 9.24
CA ILE A 253 36.89 -2.47 9.31
C ILE A 253 36.50 -2.17 10.77
N LEU A 254 36.22 -3.21 11.57
CA LEU A 254 35.83 -3.04 12.97
C LEU A 254 36.99 -2.55 13.85
N ASN A 255 38.23 -2.85 13.48
CA ASN A 255 39.41 -2.47 14.25
C ASN A 255 39.89 -1.03 13.94
N ASN A 256 39.55 -0.45 12.78
CA ASN A 256 40.01 0.88 12.38
C ASN A 256 38.86 1.73 11.80
N PRO A 257 37.87 2.13 12.62
CA PRO A 257 36.66 2.82 12.14
C PRO A 257 36.93 4.24 11.59
N GLU A 258 38.04 4.86 11.96
CA GLU A 258 38.41 6.24 11.56
C GLU A 258 38.88 6.31 10.09
N ASP A 259 39.43 5.21 9.54
CA ASP A 259 40.03 5.19 8.18
C ASP A 259 38.99 5.09 7.05
N PHE A 260 37.75 4.70 7.37
CA PHE A 260 36.68 4.44 6.39
C PHE A 260 35.52 5.44 6.45
N ALA A 261 35.68 6.54 7.20
CA ALA A 261 34.60 7.47 7.53
C ALA A 261 34.13 8.42 6.39
N THR A 262 34.66 8.30 5.16
CA THR A 262 34.26 9.19 4.06
C THR A 262 33.48 8.47 2.96
N LEU A 263 32.15 8.45 3.11
CA LEU A 263 31.23 8.18 2.01
C LEU A 263 31.34 9.32 0.99
N ALA A 264 31.91 9.04 -0.18
CA ALA A 264 31.90 9.98 -1.30
C ALA A 264 30.46 10.25 -1.77
N ALA A 265 30.18 11.50 -2.15
CA ALA A 265 28.88 11.92 -2.64
C ALA A 265 28.45 11.12 -3.89
N PRO A 266 27.16 10.77 -4.03
CA PRO A 266 26.69 10.02 -5.18
C PRO A 266 26.91 10.83 -6.46
N ALA A 267 27.53 10.21 -7.46
CA ALA A 267 27.69 10.81 -8.77
C ALA A 267 26.31 11.08 -9.40
N THR A 268 26.17 12.26 -9.98
CA THR A 268 24.98 12.69 -10.73
C THR A 268 24.72 11.72 -11.89
N PRO A 269 23.49 11.19 -12.05
CA PRO A 269 23.22 10.25 -13.13
C PRO A 269 23.32 10.95 -14.48
N THR A 270 24.22 10.48 -15.32
CA THR A 270 24.23 10.80 -16.75
C THR A 270 23.01 10.15 -17.39
N ALA A 271 22.18 10.99 -18.02
CA ALA A 271 21.05 10.55 -18.83
C ALA A 271 21.58 9.72 -20.01
N SER A 272 21.34 8.40 -19.99
CA SER A 272 21.48 7.55 -21.15
C SER A 272 20.09 7.17 -21.67
N ASP A 273 19.77 7.77 -22.80
CA ASP A 273 18.61 7.51 -23.64
C ASP A 273 18.64 6.08 -24.18
N THR A 274 17.93 5.19 -23.50
CA THR A 274 17.34 3.99 -24.14
C THR A 274 16.13 3.59 -23.33
N THR A 275 14.95 3.89 -23.85
CA THR A 275 13.64 3.76 -23.20
C THR A 275 13.25 2.29 -23.04
N ALA A 276 13.87 1.59 -22.08
CA ALA A 276 13.43 0.27 -21.69
C ALA A 276 11.96 0.34 -21.23
N PRO A 277 11.07 -0.55 -21.70
CA PRO A 277 9.66 -0.49 -21.36
C PRO A 277 9.47 -0.72 -19.85
N THR A 278 8.67 0.14 -19.21
CA THR A 278 8.35 -0.02 -17.80
C THR A 278 7.54 -1.31 -17.58
N ILE A 279 7.59 -1.87 -16.37
CA ILE A 279 6.74 -3.00 -15.96
C ILE A 279 5.25 -2.75 -16.25
N CYS A 280 4.76 -1.53 -16.04
CA CYS A 280 3.37 -1.18 -16.34
C CYS A 280 3.07 -1.22 -17.84
N ALA A 281 4.03 -0.80 -18.68
CA ALA A 281 3.89 -0.90 -20.13
C ALA A 281 3.90 -2.37 -20.59
N HIS A 282 4.73 -3.22 -19.99
CA HIS A 282 4.71 -4.66 -20.24
C HIS A 282 3.36 -5.28 -19.87
N VAL A 283 2.83 -5.00 -18.67
CA VAL A 283 1.50 -5.46 -18.25
C VAL A 283 0.40 -5.01 -19.21
N ASN A 284 0.41 -3.75 -19.64
CA ASN A 284 -0.58 -3.26 -20.61
C ASN A 284 -0.49 -3.99 -21.95
N ARG A 285 0.72 -4.31 -22.46
CA ARG A 285 0.88 -5.11 -23.68
C ARG A 285 0.29 -6.52 -23.54
N VAL A 286 0.48 -7.17 -22.38
CA VAL A 286 -0.13 -8.47 -22.08
C VAL A 286 -1.65 -8.36 -22.09
N LEU A 287 -2.19 -7.32 -21.47
CA LEU A 287 -3.64 -7.05 -21.43
C LEU A 287 -4.22 -6.80 -22.82
N ASP A 288 -3.59 -5.92 -23.62
CA ASP A 288 -4.02 -5.63 -25.00
C ASP A 288 -4.06 -6.90 -25.87
N ARG A 289 -3.12 -7.82 -25.64
CA ARG A 289 -3.05 -9.11 -26.34
C ARG A 289 -4.15 -10.09 -25.94
N VAL A 290 -4.52 -10.12 -24.66
CA VAL A 290 -5.31 -11.22 -24.07
C VAL A 290 -6.78 -10.87 -23.90
N MET A 291 -7.12 -9.63 -23.54
CA MET A 291 -8.46 -9.28 -23.06
C MET A 291 -9.57 -9.53 -24.07
N VAL A 292 -9.40 -9.04 -25.30
CA VAL A 292 -10.41 -9.16 -26.36
C VAL A 292 -10.61 -10.64 -26.71
N ALA A 293 -9.51 -11.38 -26.87
CA ALA A 293 -9.54 -12.78 -27.22
C ALA A 293 -10.11 -13.67 -26.10
N ALA A 294 -9.93 -13.27 -24.84
CA ALA A 294 -10.51 -13.92 -23.67
C ALA A 294 -11.98 -13.56 -23.41
N GLY A 295 -12.57 -12.64 -24.20
CA GLY A 295 -13.95 -12.17 -24.00
C GLY A 295 -14.14 -11.34 -22.73
N VAL A 296 -13.13 -10.54 -22.37
CA VAL A 296 -13.22 -9.51 -21.32
C VAL A 296 -13.75 -8.22 -21.95
N ALA A 297 -14.93 -7.78 -21.51
CA ALA A 297 -15.61 -6.61 -22.08
C ALA A 297 -15.05 -5.27 -21.55
N GLU A 298 -14.51 -5.27 -20.33
CA GLU A 298 -13.97 -4.08 -19.68
C GLU A 298 -12.59 -3.71 -20.22
N ALA A 299 -12.32 -2.41 -20.41
CA ALA A 299 -11.00 -1.92 -20.82
C ALA A 299 -10.01 -1.90 -19.64
N LEU A 300 -9.55 -3.08 -19.22
CA LEU A 300 -8.57 -3.24 -18.14
C LEU A 300 -7.19 -2.66 -18.51
N THR A 301 -6.51 -2.13 -17.51
CA THR A 301 -5.10 -1.70 -17.60
C THR A 301 -4.33 -2.21 -16.37
N SER A 302 -3.01 -2.02 -16.32
CA SER A 302 -2.22 -2.28 -15.11
C SER A 302 -2.77 -1.60 -13.83
N HIS A 303 -3.53 -0.51 -13.97
CA HIS A 303 -4.18 0.17 -12.85
C HIS A 303 -5.44 -0.55 -12.35
N SER A 304 -6.07 -1.41 -13.15
CA SER A 304 -7.27 -2.19 -12.82
C SER A 304 -7.06 -3.19 -11.69
N PHE A 305 -5.81 -3.57 -11.43
CA PHE A 305 -5.42 -4.49 -10.37
C PHE A 305 -5.15 -3.79 -9.02
N ARG A 306 -5.14 -2.44 -8.97
CA ARG A 306 -4.78 -1.67 -7.77
C ARG A 306 -5.91 -1.66 -6.73
N ARG A 307 -5.54 -1.48 -5.45
CA ARG A 307 -6.48 -1.35 -4.31
C ARG A 307 -7.57 -0.29 -4.52
N GLY A 308 -8.74 -0.53 -3.94
CA GLY A 308 -9.95 0.28 -4.11
C GLY A 308 -11.01 -0.47 -4.92
N GLY A 309 -10.98 -0.35 -6.25
CA GLY A 309 -12.00 -0.94 -7.13
C GLY A 309 -12.02 -2.47 -7.09
N ALA A 310 -10.88 -3.12 -7.32
CA ALA A 310 -10.79 -4.59 -7.31
C ALA A 310 -11.21 -5.16 -5.94
N GLN A 311 -10.78 -4.55 -4.84
CA GLN A 311 -11.15 -5.00 -3.50
C GLN A 311 -12.67 -4.93 -3.22
N HIS A 312 -13.37 -3.91 -3.75
CA HIS A 312 -14.82 -3.80 -3.60
C HIS A 312 -15.58 -4.86 -4.41
N VAL A 313 -15.17 -5.12 -5.66
CA VAL A 313 -15.75 -6.20 -6.49
C VAL A 313 -15.48 -7.57 -5.84
N ASN A 314 -14.29 -7.75 -5.25
CA ASN A 314 -13.88 -9.00 -4.62
C ASN A 314 -14.63 -9.31 -3.31
N GLY A 315 -15.05 -8.28 -2.58
CA GLY A 315 -15.84 -8.45 -1.35
C GLY A 315 -17.29 -8.89 -1.60
N CYS A 316 -17.83 -8.59 -2.79
CA CYS A 316 -19.18 -8.97 -3.16
C CYS A 316 -19.29 -10.47 -3.52
N ASP A 317 -18.25 -11.06 -4.11
CA ASP A 317 -18.26 -12.48 -4.51
C ASP A 317 -17.85 -13.45 -3.37
N GLY A 318 -17.28 -12.95 -2.26
CA GLY A 318 -16.73 -13.75 -1.17
C GLY A 318 -17.73 -14.15 -0.07
N SER A 319 -18.97 -13.68 -0.10
CA SER A 319 -19.94 -13.85 0.99
C SER A 319 -20.83 -15.09 0.85
N ARG A 320 -20.29 -16.22 0.39
CA ARG A 320 -20.98 -17.52 0.52
C ARG A 320 -20.14 -18.75 0.85
N ASN A 321 -18.81 -18.67 0.98
CA ASN A 321 -18.02 -19.84 1.42
C ASN A 321 -16.68 -19.42 2.06
N ALA A 322 -16.75 -18.96 3.30
CA ALA A 322 -15.67 -19.14 4.27
C ALA A 322 -16.34 -19.20 5.64
N GLY A 323 -16.32 -20.39 6.24
CA GLY A 323 -17.00 -20.70 7.49
C GLY A 323 -16.62 -19.73 8.61
N SER A 324 -17.65 -19.38 9.37
CA SER A 324 -17.57 -18.91 10.74
C SER A 324 -16.42 -19.57 11.51
N SER A 325 -15.47 -18.78 11.98
CA SER A 325 -14.73 -19.12 13.19
C SER A 325 -15.25 -18.22 14.29
N THR A 326 -16.26 -18.76 14.94
CA THR A 326 -16.83 -18.31 16.20
C THR A 326 -15.73 -18.25 17.25
N GLU A 327 -15.76 -17.22 18.08
CA GLU A 327 -15.08 -17.18 19.37
C GLU A 327 -15.42 -18.46 20.17
N ALA A 328 -14.40 -19.12 20.72
CA ALA A 328 -14.60 -20.06 21.81
C ALA A 328 -14.42 -19.30 23.13
N PRO A 329 -15.40 -19.33 24.05
CA PRO A 329 -15.26 -18.77 25.38
C PRO A 329 -14.36 -19.65 26.24
N GLY A 330 -13.65 -19.04 27.18
CA GLY A 330 -12.78 -19.74 28.10
C GLY A 330 -13.52 -20.66 29.06
N THR A 331 -12.78 -21.70 29.47
CA THR A 331 -12.72 -22.23 30.83
C THR A 331 -11.28 -22.62 31.08
#